data_AF-A0A329VZC5-F1
#
_entry.id   AF-A0A329VZC5-F1
#
_cell.length_a   1.000
_cell.length_b   1.000
_cell.length_c   1.000
_cell.angle_alpha   90.00
_cell.angle_beta   90.00
_cell.angle_gamma   90.00
#
_symmetry.space_group_name_H-M   'P 1'
#
loop_
_entity.id
_entity.type
_entity.pdbx_description
1 polymer ?
#
loop_
_entity_poly.entity_id
_entity_poly.type
_entity_poly.pdbx_seq_one_letter_code
_entity_poly.pdbx_strand_id
1 'polypeptide(L)'
;MTQARLAELLNVDRRVYNRWERGASVPQLDAVVRIAQVLQSSLDSLVGLEPMTPPQIHNPRLQALVMQMDSLSDEDQQALIVLMDSLLKRSKMTQLLTS
;
A
#
# COMPACT_ATOMS: atom_id res chain seq x y z
N MET A 1 -8.62 -24.37 4.83
CA MET A 1 -7.37 -24.85 4.19
C MET A 1 -6.54 -25.58 5.25
N THR A 2 -5.87 -26.69 4.90
CA THR A 2 -4.98 -27.43 5.84
C THR A 2 -3.51 -27.13 5.53
N GLN A 3 -2.62 -27.31 6.52
CA GLN A 3 -1.17 -27.12 6.33
C GLN A 3 -0.59 -28.06 5.26
N ALA A 4 -1.06 -29.31 5.20
CA ALA A 4 -0.64 -30.27 4.19
C ALA A 4 -1.05 -29.81 2.79
N ARG A 5 -2.28 -29.32 2.64
CA ARG A 5 -2.78 -28.80 1.37
C ARG A 5 -2.02 -27.54 0.93
N LEU A 6 -1.65 -26.66 1.87
CA LEU A 6 -0.87 -25.47 1.53
C LEU A 6 0.56 -25.84 1.11
N ALA A 7 1.21 -26.77 1.80
CA ALA A 7 2.54 -27.26 1.42
C ALA A 7 2.54 -27.86 0.00
N GLU A 8 1.52 -28.64 -0.36
CA GLU A 8 1.33 -29.15 -1.72
C GLU A 8 1.18 -28.03 -2.75
N LEU A 9 0.31 -27.05 -2.49
CA LEU A 9 0.07 -25.91 -3.40
C LEU A 9 1.32 -25.04 -3.59
N LEU A 10 2.16 -24.96 -2.57
CA LEU A 10 3.41 -24.21 -2.59
C LEU A 10 4.59 -24.99 -3.17
N ASN A 11 4.39 -26.29 -3.46
CA ASN A 11 5.41 -27.24 -3.86
C ASN A 11 6.60 -27.28 -2.88
N VAL A 12 6.30 -27.34 -1.57
CA VAL A 12 7.30 -27.41 -0.50
C VAL A 12 7.03 -28.58 0.44
N ASP A 13 8.09 -29.11 1.03
CA ASP A 13 7.97 -30.17 2.03
C ASP A 13 7.18 -29.69 3.26
N ARG A 14 6.29 -30.55 3.78
CA ARG A 14 5.42 -30.21 4.92
C ARG A 14 6.19 -29.85 6.19
N ARG A 15 7.40 -30.40 6.39
CA ARG A 15 8.27 -30.05 7.52
C ARG A 15 8.88 -28.66 7.33
N VAL A 16 9.23 -28.29 6.10
CA VAL A 16 9.69 -26.92 5.77
C VAL A 16 8.59 -25.92 6.10
N TYR A 17 7.37 -26.17 5.61
CA TYR A 17 6.21 -25.33 5.90
C TYR A 17 5.93 -25.22 7.42
N ASN A 18 5.97 -26.33 8.15
CA ASN A 18 5.82 -26.34 9.61
C ASN A 18 6.91 -25.52 10.34
N ARG A 19 8.14 -25.47 9.81
CA ARG A 19 9.20 -24.63 10.39
C ARG A 19 8.93 -23.15 10.16
N TRP A 20 8.30 -22.77 9.05
CA TRP A 20 7.89 -21.39 8.81
C TRP A 20 6.81 -20.95 9.79
N GLU A 21 5.75 -21.73 9.97
CA GLU A 21 4.66 -21.39 10.90
C GLU A 21 5.13 -21.30 12.36
N ARG A 22 6.15 -22.07 12.75
CA ARG A 22 6.75 -22.01 14.10
C ARG A 22 7.85 -20.96 14.25
N GLY A 23 8.20 -20.22 13.19
CA GLY A 23 9.29 -19.25 13.21
C GLY A 23 10.69 -19.86 13.31
N ALA A 24 10.84 -21.17 13.12
CA ALA A 24 12.13 -21.86 13.17
C ALA A 24 13.01 -21.62 11.93
N SER A 25 12.41 -21.13 10.85
CA SER A 25 13.11 -20.67 9.64
C SER A 25 12.24 -19.67 8.89
N VAL A 26 12.85 -18.81 8.09
CA VAL A 26 12.13 -17.80 7.28
C VAL A 26 12.05 -18.27 5.82
N PRO A 27 10.87 -18.23 5.18
CA PRO A 27 10.75 -18.50 3.74
C PRO A 27 11.54 -17.47 2.92
N GLN A 28 12.08 -17.90 1.77
CA GLN A 28 12.61 -16.96 0.78
C GLN A 28 11.47 -16.16 0.13
N LEU A 29 11.79 -14.99 -0.42
CA LEU A 29 10.80 -14.07 -1.01
C LEU A 29 9.87 -14.77 -2.02
N ASP A 30 10.42 -15.61 -2.90
CA ASP A 30 9.63 -16.34 -3.89
C ASP A 30 8.56 -17.24 -3.25
N ALA A 31 8.86 -17.85 -2.10
CA ALA A 31 7.90 -18.65 -1.36
C ALA A 31 6.83 -17.77 -0.70
N VAL A 32 7.21 -16.59 -0.17
CA VAL A 32 6.25 -15.62 0.36
C VAL A 32 5.29 -15.12 -0.73
N VAL A 33 5.80 -14.84 -1.93
CA VAL A 33 4.98 -14.46 -3.10
C VAL A 33 3.99 -15.58 -3.46
N ARG A 34 4.43 -16.84 -3.49
CA ARG A 34 3.51 -17.97 -3.73
C ARG A 34 2.47 -18.11 -2.63
N ILE A 35 2.85 -17.92 -1.36
CA ILE A 35 1.90 -17.92 -0.23
C ILE A 35 0.83 -16.84 -0.43
N ALA A 36 1.23 -15.63 -0.82
CA ALA A 36 0.30 -14.52 -1.08
C ALA A 36 -0.69 -14.86 -2.19
N GLN A 37 -0.20 -15.42 -3.29
CA GLN A 37 -1.04 -15.84 -4.42
C GLN A 37 -2.03 -16.95 -4.04
N VAL A 38 -1.57 -17.98 -3.33
CA VAL A 38 -2.42 -19.12 -2.91
C VAL A 38 -3.48 -18.68 -1.89
N LEU A 39 -3.11 -17.79 -0.98
CA LEU A 39 -4.03 -17.26 0.04
C LEU A 39 -4.86 -16.06 -0.44
N GLN A 40 -4.65 -15.60 -1.69
CA GLN A 40 -5.28 -14.40 -2.25
C GLN A 40 -5.13 -13.18 -1.32
N SER A 41 -3.94 -13.00 -0.74
CA SER A 41 -3.61 -11.90 0.17
C SER A 41 -2.45 -11.07 -0.36
N SER A 42 -2.28 -9.85 0.16
CA SER A 42 -1.10 -9.02 -0.13
C SER A 42 0.13 -9.49 0.66
N LEU A 43 1.32 -9.16 0.15
CA LEU A 43 2.56 -9.39 0.91
C LEU A 43 2.52 -8.65 2.26
N ASP A 44 2.04 -7.41 2.27
CA ASP A 44 1.88 -6.60 3.48
C ASP A 44 1.08 -7.34 4.55
N SER A 45 -0.08 -7.91 4.18
CA SER A 45 -0.90 -8.68 5.09
C SER A 45 -0.21 -9.94 5.61
N LEU A 46 0.61 -10.62 4.78
CA LEU A 46 1.35 -11.81 5.22
C LEU A 46 2.43 -11.52 6.24
N VAL A 47 3.06 -10.34 6.15
CA VAL A 47 4.15 -9.95 7.05
C VAL A 47 3.69 -9.06 8.21
N GLY A 48 2.38 -8.85 8.34
CA GLY A 48 1.78 -8.03 9.40
C GLY A 48 2.02 -6.53 9.23
N LEU A 49 2.31 -6.08 8.00
CA LEU A 49 2.28 -4.67 7.66
C LEU A 49 0.83 -4.26 7.44
N GLU A 50 0.41 -3.19 8.09
CA GLU A 50 -0.85 -2.55 7.73
C GLU A 50 -0.71 -1.92 6.34
N PRO A 51 -1.72 -2.08 5.46
CA PRO A 51 -1.72 -1.37 4.20
C PRO A 51 -1.56 0.12 4.48
N MET A 52 -0.60 0.76 3.81
CA MET A 52 -0.48 2.21 3.88
C MET A 52 -1.81 2.80 3.44
N THR A 53 -2.54 3.44 4.36
CA THR A 53 -3.76 4.15 4.00
C THR A 53 -3.35 5.34 3.15
N PRO A 54 -3.70 5.38 1.85
CA PRO A 54 -3.36 6.53 1.04
C PRO A 54 -4.05 7.77 1.64
N PRO A 55 -3.41 8.95 1.58
CA PRO A 55 -4.03 10.17 2.06
C PRO A 55 -5.38 10.37 1.37
N GLN A 56 -6.45 10.45 2.17
CA GLN A 56 -7.81 10.59 1.64
C GLN A 56 -8.21 12.06 1.49
N ILE A 57 -8.55 12.44 0.27
CA ILE A 57 -9.21 13.72 -0.02
C ILE A 57 -10.70 13.54 0.26
N HIS A 58 -11.16 14.08 1.38
CA HIS A 58 -12.54 13.91 1.84
C HIS A 58 -13.56 14.72 1.04
N ASN A 59 -13.11 15.78 0.34
CA ASN A 59 -13.98 16.58 -0.50
C ASN A 59 -14.23 15.84 -1.84
N PRO A 60 -15.49 15.46 -2.17
CA PRO A 60 -15.78 14.67 -3.35
C PRO A 60 -15.39 15.35 -4.67
N ARG A 61 -15.50 16.69 -4.72
CA ARG A 61 -15.14 17.47 -5.90
C ARG A 61 -13.63 17.50 -6.11
N LEU A 62 -12.84 17.67 -5.04
CA LEU A 62 -11.38 17.59 -5.13
C LEU A 62 -10.93 16.18 -5.53
N GLN A 63 -11.58 15.14 -5.00
CA GLN A 63 -11.28 13.76 -5.38
C GLN A 63 -11.55 13.50 -6.87
N ALA A 64 -12.67 13.98 -7.41
CA ALA A 64 -12.99 13.88 -8.83
C ALA A 64 -12.03 14.67 -9.73
N LEU A 65 -11.47 15.78 -9.23
CA LEU A 65 -10.46 16.56 -9.96
C LEU A 65 -9.12 15.83 -10.04
N VAL A 66 -8.69 15.16 -8.97
CA VAL A 66 -7.44 14.38 -8.96
C VAL A 66 -7.42 13.31 -10.06
N MET A 67 -8.55 12.63 -10.28
CA MET A 67 -8.66 11.64 -11.37
C MET A 67 -8.46 12.22 -12.77
N GLN A 68 -8.64 13.53 -12.97
CA GLN A 68 -8.49 14.20 -14.26
C GLN A 68 -7.09 14.79 -14.45
N MET A 69 -6.33 14.98 -13.37
CA MET A 69 -5.01 15.62 -13.42
C MET A 69 -4.01 14.85 -14.28
N ASP A 70 -4.10 13.52 -14.32
CA ASP A 70 -3.22 12.66 -15.13
C ASP A 70 -3.36 12.88 -16.64
N SER A 71 -4.43 13.55 -17.08
CA SER A 71 -4.65 13.89 -18.50
C SER A 71 -4.19 15.30 -18.88
N LEU A 72 -3.74 16.10 -17.92
CA LEU A 72 -3.23 17.45 -18.16
C LEU A 72 -1.81 17.40 -18.73
N SER A 73 -1.42 18.49 -19.41
CA SER A 73 -0.04 18.69 -19.84
C SER A 73 0.90 18.90 -18.65
N ASP A 74 2.19 18.62 -18.81
CA ASP A 74 3.20 18.87 -17.77
C ASP A 74 3.19 20.34 -17.30
N GLU A 75 2.95 21.29 -18.21
CA GLU A 75 2.86 22.73 -17.91
C GLU A 75 1.66 23.04 -17.00
N ASP A 76 0.48 22.50 -17.34
CA ASP A 76 -0.73 22.68 -16.54
C ASP A 76 -0.62 21.98 -15.18
N GLN A 77 -0.02 20.78 -15.13
CA GLN A 77 0.26 20.07 -13.88
C GLN A 77 1.19 20.90 -12.98
N GLN A 78 2.24 21.49 -13.55
CA GLN A 78 3.19 22.33 -12.80
C GLN A 78 2.52 23.60 -12.26
N ALA A 79 1.67 24.25 -13.05
CA ALA A 79 0.91 25.41 -12.60
C ALA A 79 -0.01 25.04 -11.41
N LEU A 80 -0.69 23.90 -11.50
CA LEU A 80 -1.56 23.41 -10.43
C LEU A 80 -0.79 23.11 -9.14
N ILE A 81 0.39 22.47 -9.24
CA ILE A 81 1.27 22.20 -8.09
C ILE A 81 1.64 23.51 -7.37
N VAL A 82 2.09 24.53 -8.12
CA VAL A 82 2.47 25.83 -7.55
C VAL A 82 1.28 26.50 -6.85
N LEU A 83 0.10 26.46 -7.45
CA LEU A 83 -1.11 27.00 -6.86
C LEU A 83 -1.46 26.25 -5.56
N MET A 84 -1.50 24.92 -5.57
CA MET A 84 -1.79 24.11 -4.38
C MET A 84 -0.80 24.40 -3.26
N ASP A 85 0.50 24.44 -3.55
CA ASP A 85 1.55 24.79 -2.58
C ASP A 85 1.33 26.18 -1.97
N SER A 86 0.99 27.17 -2.79
CA SER A 86 0.74 28.54 -2.32
C SER A 86 -0.47 28.62 -1.38
N LEU A 87 -1.54 27.87 -1.67
CA LEU A 87 -2.74 27.79 -0.84
C LEU A 87 -2.44 27.11 0.50
N LEU A 88 -1.71 25.99 0.48
CA LEU A 88 -1.36 25.23 1.67
C LEU A 88 -0.40 26.00 2.58
N LYS A 89 0.62 26.67 2.01
CA LYS A 89 1.55 27.54 2.76
C LYS A 89 0.80 28.66 3.48
N ARG A 90 -0.13 29.34 2.77
CA ARG A 90 -0.95 30.40 3.37
C ARG A 90 -1.80 29.87 4.52
N SER A 91 -2.49 28.74 4.32
CA SER A 91 -3.36 28.14 5.36
C SER A 91 -2.58 27.79 6.64
N LYS A 92 -1.40 27.17 6.51
CA LYS A 92 -0.52 26.87 7.65
C LYS A 92 -0.08 28.12 8.40
N MET A 93 0.29 29.18 7.67
CA MET A 93 0.72 30.44 8.28
C MET A 93 -0.43 31.11 9.05
N THR A 94 -1.66 31.07 8.54
CA THR A 94 -2.83 31.59 9.26
C THR A 94 -3.14 30.78 10.52
N GLN A 95 -3.00 29.46 10.49
CA GLN A 95 -3.21 28.60 11.67
C GLN A 95 -2.21 28.91 12.79
N LEU A 96 -0.92 29.09 12.46
CA LEU A 96 0.13 29.43 13.44
C LEU A 96 -0.03 30.81 14.09
N LEU A 97 -0.71 31.75 13.42
CA LEU A 97 -0.99 33.09 13.97
C LEU A 97 -2.25 33.13 14.86
N THR A 98 -3.07 32.07 14.84
CA THR A 98 -4.35 31.99 15.57
C THR A 98 -4.29 31.01 16.74
N SER A 99 -3.17 30.29 16.91
CA SER A 99 -2.86 29.36 18.01
C SER A 99 -1.87 29.98 19.00
#